data_AF-A0A651F715-F1
#
_entry.id   AF-A0A651F715-F1
#
_cell.length_a   1.000
_cell.length_b   1.000
_cell.length_c   1.000
_cell.angle_alpha   90.00
_cell.angle_beta   90.00
_cell.angle_gamma   90.00
#
_symmetry.space_group_name_H-M   'P 1'
#
loop_
_entity.id
_entity.type
_entity.pdbx_description
1 polymer ?
#
loop_
_entity_poly.entity_id
_entity_poly.type
_entity_poly.pdbx_seq_one_letter_code
_entity_poly.pdbx_strand_id
1 'polypeptide(L)'
;MLREKESFEMKHVKSLSTMTATIAGLVLAGTTAAFFAPGADNGWDASTAMTETSPGVWEYSASGLGAGARTEWNIIEFAGDWGSQLHGSNQWGHADGNGDVTIILDTNTYNDGWAPSSNRIYTNTLALQSWAATGDWVAAAGLGNDWDLGTAPAMTNNGGIFEFVIPGGSLAPGIYEWKPVANGSWDSTGPFTGVNVNAPNSQFEVVGSETIIVQLDSSNGTTRFIPTPGAVGLLGIAGLAAARRRRR
;
A
#
# COMPACT_ATOMS: atom_id res chain seq x y z
N MET A 1 63.76 57.00 -37.83
CA MET A 1 64.97 56.33 -37.30
C MET A 1 64.49 55.08 -36.56
N LEU A 2 64.70 53.91 -37.18
CA LEU A 2 64.78 52.54 -36.62
C LEU A 2 63.68 51.96 -35.69
N ARG A 3 63.22 50.77 -36.12
CA ARG A 3 62.79 49.57 -35.33
C ARG A 3 61.42 49.67 -34.64
N GLU A 4 60.60 48.62 -34.56
CA GLU A 4 60.88 47.17 -34.53
C GLU A 4 59.64 46.40 -35.02
N LYS A 5 59.84 45.33 -35.80
CA LYS A 5 58.79 44.37 -36.18
C LYS A 5 58.78 43.26 -35.14
N GLU A 6 57.75 43.20 -34.28
CA GLU A 6 57.53 42.04 -33.42
C GLU A 6 56.77 40.95 -34.18
N SER A 7 57.42 39.80 -34.36
CA SER A 7 56.83 38.59 -34.90
C SER A 7 56.10 37.83 -33.78
N PHE A 8 54.79 37.68 -33.90
CA PHE A 8 53.99 36.88 -32.98
C PHE A 8 54.05 35.39 -33.40
N GLU A 9 54.72 34.58 -32.59
CA GLU A 9 54.90 33.14 -32.81
C GLU A 9 53.66 32.37 -32.32
N MET A 10 52.96 31.70 -33.24
CA MET A 10 51.73 30.97 -32.99
C MET A 10 52.04 29.55 -32.49
N LYS A 11 51.91 29.31 -31.18
CA LYS A 11 52.10 27.98 -30.57
C LYS A 11 50.97 27.03 -30.98
N HIS A 12 51.35 25.92 -31.60
CA HIS A 12 50.48 24.79 -31.95
C HIS A 12 49.77 24.22 -30.72
N VAL A 13 48.44 24.32 -30.68
CA VAL A 13 47.57 23.65 -29.71
C VAL A 13 47.42 22.19 -30.14
N LYS A 14 48.02 21.26 -29.38
CA LYS A 14 47.84 19.82 -29.59
C LYS A 14 46.44 19.41 -29.11
N SER A 15 45.61 18.98 -30.06
CA SER A 15 44.29 18.38 -29.83
C SER A 15 44.43 17.12 -28.95
N LEU A 16 43.80 17.14 -27.78
CA LEU A 16 43.75 16.02 -26.84
C LEU A 16 42.51 15.19 -27.17
N SER A 17 42.70 14.04 -27.81
CA SER A 17 41.61 13.10 -28.13
C SER A 17 41.16 12.36 -26.89
N THR A 18 39.96 12.66 -26.40
CA THR A 18 39.33 12.01 -25.25
C THR A 18 38.97 10.55 -25.60
N MET A 19 39.63 9.60 -24.95
CA MET A 19 39.36 8.17 -25.06
C MET A 19 38.22 7.81 -24.10
N THR A 20 37.01 7.61 -24.62
CA THR A 20 35.85 7.18 -23.82
C THR A 20 36.00 5.68 -23.54
N ALA A 21 36.35 5.32 -22.30
CA ALA A 21 36.38 3.93 -21.85
C ALA A 21 34.96 3.47 -21.48
N THR A 22 34.38 2.60 -22.29
CA THR A 22 33.12 1.91 -21.97
C THR A 22 33.39 0.85 -20.90
N ILE A 23 33.07 1.15 -19.64
CA ILE A 23 33.07 0.15 -18.57
C ILE A 23 31.82 -0.71 -18.75
N ALA A 24 32.00 -1.93 -19.26
CA ALA A 24 30.96 -2.96 -19.20
C ALA A 24 30.81 -3.40 -17.73
N GLY A 25 29.78 -2.90 -17.06
CA GLY A 25 29.44 -3.30 -15.70
C GLY A 25 29.05 -4.78 -15.67
N LEU A 26 29.84 -5.59 -14.96
CA LEU A 26 29.49 -6.95 -14.59
C LEU A 26 28.30 -6.87 -13.62
N VAL A 27 27.09 -7.13 -14.12
CA VAL A 27 25.91 -7.32 -13.27
C VAL A 27 26.08 -8.65 -12.56
N LEU A 28 26.41 -8.62 -11.27
CA LEU A 28 26.32 -9.77 -10.39
C LEU A 28 24.84 -10.16 -10.28
N ALA A 29 24.40 -11.07 -11.15
CA ALA A 29 23.12 -11.74 -11.00
C ALA A 29 23.20 -12.64 -9.75
N GLY A 30 22.42 -12.28 -8.73
CA GLY A 30 22.36 -13.06 -7.50
C GLY A 30 21.50 -12.43 -6.44
N THR A 31 20.30 -11.95 -6.77
CA THR A 31 19.24 -11.82 -5.77
C THR A 31 18.59 -13.18 -5.63
N THR A 32 18.93 -13.88 -4.56
CA THR A 32 18.05 -14.94 -4.07
C THR A 32 16.71 -14.29 -3.75
N ALA A 33 15.60 -14.93 -4.12
CA ALA A 33 14.27 -14.41 -3.79
C ALA A 33 14.20 -14.19 -2.27
N ALA A 34 13.89 -12.97 -1.85
CA ALA A 34 13.78 -12.63 -0.43
C ALA A 34 12.39 -12.96 0.13
N PHE A 35 11.41 -13.20 -0.73
CA PHE A 35 10.03 -13.47 -0.34
C PHE A 35 9.40 -14.55 -1.20
N PHE A 36 8.45 -15.25 -0.62
CA PHE A 36 7.70 -16.34 -1.25
C PHE A 36 6.21 -16.14 -1.03
N ALA A 37 5.40 -16.48 -2.02
CA ALA A 37 3.96 -16.26 -2.05
C ALA A 37 3.19 -17.59 -2.14
N PRO A 38 3.17 -18.42 -1.09
CA PRO A 38 2.30 -19.59 -1.08
C PRO A 38 0.83 -19.14 -1.13
N GLY A 39 0.06 -19.71 -2.06
CA GLY A 39 -1.33 -19.34 -2.27
C GLY A 39 -2.19 -20.48 -2.78
N ALA A 40 -3.50 -20.29 -2.77
CA ALA A 40 -4.45 -21.30 -3.22
C ALA A 40 -4.22 -21.69 -4.69
N ASP A 41 -3.74 -20.76 -5.52
CA ASP A 41 -3.44 -20.95 -6.94
C ASP A 41 -2.26 -21.90 -7.20
N ASN A 42 -1.31 -21.99 -6.26
CA ASN A 42 -0.13 -22.87 -6.34
C ASN A 42 -0.16 -24.03 -5.33
N GLY A 43 -1.33 -24.29 -4.71
CA GLY A 43 -1.48 -25.37 -3.73
C GLY A 43 -0.76 -25.10 -2.41
N TRP A 44 -0.58 -23.83 -2.05
CA TRP A 44 0.16 -23.36 -0.87
C TRP A 44 1.63 -23.80 -0.87
N ASP A 45 2.27 -23.82 -2.04
CA ASP A 45 3.69 -24.13 -2.17
C ASP A 45 4.54 -22.99 -1.60
N ALA A 46 5.06 -23.21 -0.40
CA ALA A 46 5.93 -22.30 0.34
C ALA A 46 7.33 -22.12 -0.28
N SER A 47 7.60 -22.70 -1.45
CA SER A 47 8.79 -22.45 -2.26
C SER A 47 8.53 -21.54 -3.47
N THR A 48 7.28 -21.09 -3.68
CA THR A 48 6.93 -20.19 -4.79
C THR A 48 7.52 -18.80 -4.60
N ALA A 49 8.63 -18.53 -5.28
CA ALA A 49 9.38 -17.29 -5.15
C ALA A 49 8.67 -16.09 -5.79
N MET A 50 8.75 -14.94 -5.12
CA MET A 50 8.44 -13.63 -5.72
C MET A 50 9.65 -13.07 -6.48
N THR A 51 9.40 -12.22 -7.48
CA THR A 51 10.43 -11.53 -8.26
C THR A 51 10.50 -10.07 -7.85
N GLU A 52 11.70 -9.56 -7.53
CA GLU A 52 11.91 -8.13 -7.30
C GLU A 52 11.85 -7.37 -8.64
N THR A 53 10.84 -6.51 -8.82
CA THR A 53 10.64 -5.73 -10.06
C THR A 53 11.24 -4.33 -9.97
N SER A 54 11.43 -3.83 -8.75
CA SER A 54 12.20 -2.63 -8.43
C SER A 54 12.70 -2.73 -6.98
N PRO A 55 13.69 -1.92 -6.54
CA PRO A 55 14.23 -2.02 -5.20
C PRO A 55 13.14 -2.01 -4.12
N GLY A 56 13.03 -3.12 -3.38
CA GLY A 56 12.05 -3.30 -2.31
C GLY A 56 10.62 -3.64 -2.75
N VAL A 57 10.35 -3.80 -4.06
CA VAL A 57 9.05 -4.18 -4.62
C VAL A 57 9.14 -5.57 -5.24
N TRP A 58 8.30 -6.48 -4.74
CA TRP A 58 8.29 -7.89 -5.09
C TRP A 58 6.93 -8.27 -5.65
N GLU A 59 6.94 -9.04 -6.74
CA GLU A 59 5.73 -9.44 -7.45
C GLU A 59 5.63 -10.95 -7.64
N TYR A 60 4.41 -11.46 -7.57
CA TYR A 60 4.05 -12.81 -7.99
C TYR A 60 2.70 -12.75 -8.72
N SER A 61 2.59 -13.41 -9.88
CA SER A 61 1.37 -13.42 -10.67
C SER A 61 0.73 -14.80 -10.66
N ALA A 62 -0.50 -14.87 -10.17
CA ALA A 62 -1.37 -16.02 -10.33
C ALA A 62 -2.18 -15.87 -11.63
N SER A 63 -2.31 -16.96 -12.39
CA SER A 63 -3.00 -16.98 -13.69
C SER A 63 -3.85 -18.23 -13.85
N GLY A 64 -4.76 -18.23 -14.82
CA GLY A 64 -5.66 -19.36 -15.07
C GLY A 64 -6.78 -19.50 -14.04
N LEU A 65 -7.04 -18.45 -13.26
CA LEU A 65 -8.20 -18.37 -12.39
C LEU A 65 -9.46 -18.08 -13.23
N GLY A 66 -10.64 -18.30 -12.65
CA GLY A 66 -11.87 -17.77 -13.25
C GLY A 66 -11.91 -16.24 -13.18
N ALA A 67 -12.53 -15.56 -14.14
CA ALA A 67 -12.70 -14.12 -14.08
C ALA A 67 -13.45 -13.70 -12.79
N GLY A 68 -12.88 -12.76 -12.03
CA GLY A 68 -13.43 -12.35 -10.73
C GLY A 68 -13.30 -13.40 -9.63
N ALA A 69 -12.61 -14.52 -9.85
CA ALA A 69 -12.42 -15.54 -8.83
C ALA A 69 -11.56 -14.98 -7.69
N ARG A 70 -12.01 -15.23 -6.46
CA ARG A 70 -11.25 -14.90 -5.25
C ARG A 70 -10.14 -15.93 -5.05
N THR A 71 -8.94 -15.46 -4.75
CA THR A 71 -7.80 -16.30 -4.32
C THR A 71 -7.24 -15.77 -3.00
N GLU A 72 -6.58 -16.65 -2.25
CA GLU A 72 -5.89 -16.31 -1.00
C GLU A 72 -4.42 -16.71 -1.10
N TRP A 73 -3.57 -15.97 -0.40
CA TRP A 73 -2.15 -16.26 -0.27
C TRP A 73 -1.60 -15.80 1.07
N ASN A 74 -0.34 -16.12 1.31
CA ASN A 74 0.46 -15.49 2.35
C ASN A 74 1.78 -15.00 1.74
N ILE A 75 2.56 -14.25 2.51
CA ILE A 75 3.94 -13.91 2.14
C ILE A 75 4.86 -14.31 3.29
N ILE A 76 5.88 -15.09 2.97
CA ILE A 76 6.90 -15.56 3.93
C ILE A 76 8.29 -15.11 3.48
N GLU A 77 9.17 -14.83 4.44
CA GLU A 77 10.55 -14.37 4.19
C GLU A 77 11.49 -15.53 3.82
N PHE A 78 11.24 -16.74 4.32
CA PHE A 78 12.08 -17.91 4.06
C PHE A 78 11.28 -19.06 3.46
N ALA A 79 11.80 -19.66 2.39
CA ALA A 79 11.17 -20.79 1.72
C ALA A 79 10.86 -21.93 2.69
N GLY A 80 9.60 -22.37 2.72
CA GLY A 80 9.15 -23.46 3.59
C GLY A 80 8.99 -23.10 5.07
N ASP A 81 9.35 -21.90 5.52
CA ASP A 81 9.21 -21.48 6.91
C ASP A 81 7.95 -20.62 7.12
N TRP A 82 6.86 -21.29 7.49
CA TRP A 82 5.60 -20.63 7.85
C TRP A 82 5.69 -19.77 9.12
N GLY A 83 6.75 -19.89 9.92
CA GLY A 83 7.01 -19.00 11.04
C GLY A 83 7.47 -17.60 10.61
N SER A 84 7.92 -17.46 9.35
CA SER A 84 8.43 -16.22 8.76
C SER A 84 7.37 -15.41 8.00
N GLN A 85 6.09 -15.62 8.33
CA GLN A 85 4.98 -14.84 7.75
C GLN A 85 5.15 -13.35 8.05
N LEU A 86 5.11 -12.55 6.98
CA LEU A 86 5.18 -11.09 7.09
C LEU A 86 3.90 -10.51 7.73
N HIS A 87 2.77 -11.19 7.56
CA HIS A 87 1.48 -10.81 8.12
C HIS A 87 0.80 -11.99 8.82
N GLY A 88 0.13 -11.72 9.93
CA GLY A 88 -0.42 -12.77 10.81
C GLY A 88 -1.66 -13.51 10.30
N SER A 89 -2.10 -13.26 9.07
CA SER A 89 -3.23 -13.95 8.45
C SER A 89 -3.14 -13.90 6.92
N ASN A 90 -3.95 -14.73 6.26
CA ASN A 90 -4.00 -14.81 4.81
C ASN A 90 -4.42 -13.48 4.19
N GLN A 91 -3.83 -13.19 3.04
CA GLN A 91 -4.20 -12.09 2.17
C GLN A 91 -5.20 -12.58 1.13
N TRP A 92 -5.92 -11.66 0.49
CA TRP A 92 -6.94 -11.97 -0.51
C TRP A 92 -6.85 -11.04 -1.73
N GLY A 93 -7.35 -11.55 -2.86
CA GLY A 93 -7.42 -10.81 -4.12
C GLY A 93 -8.43 -11.45 -5.05
N HIS A 94 -8.83 -10.70 -6.07
CA HIS A 94 -9.73 -11.18 -7.12
C HIS A 94 -9.03 -11.12 -8.46
N ALA A 95 -9.20 -12.17 -9.26
CA ALA A 95 -8.70 -12.20 -10.63
C ALA A 95 -9.42 -11.16 -11.51
N ASP A 96 -8.72 -10.62 -12.49
CA ASP A 96 -9.26 -9.72 -13.48
C ASP A 96 -10.18 -10.45 -14.49
N GLY A 97 -10.55 -9.78 -15.59
CA GLY A 97 -11.38 -10.36 -16.64
C GLY A 97 -10.71 -11.52 -17.41
N ASN A 98 -9.39 -11.64 -17.34
CA ASN A 98 -8.61 -12.70 -17.99
C ASN A 98 -8.33 -13.88 -17.06
N GLY A 99 -8.63 -13.75 -15.77
CA GLY A 99 -8.29 -14.78 -14.79
C GLY A 99 -6.90 -14.60 -14.17
N ASP A 100 -6.35 -13.38 -14.23
CA ASP A 100 -5.02 -13.06 -13.72
C ASP A 100 -5.11 -12.14 -12.48
N VAL A 101 -4.19 -12.31 -11.54
CA VAL A 101 -3.97 -11.38 -10.42
C VAL A 101 -2.49 -11.32 -10.09
N THR A 102 -1.96 -10.10 -9.98
CA THR A 102 -0.59 -9.84 -9.54
C THR A 102 -0.61 -9.41 -8.09
N ILE A 103 0.05 -10.19 -7.25
CA ILE A 103 0.31 -9.95 -5.83
C ILE A 103 1.58 -9.12 -5.73
N ILE A 104 1.50 -8.01 -5.01
CA ILE A 104 2.59 -7.05 -4.88
C ILE A 104 2.89 -6.85 -3.40
N LEU A 105 4.16 -7.00 -3.03
CA LEU A 105 4.71 -6.60 -1.74
C LEU A 105 5.68 -5.44 -1.96
N ASP A 106 5.44 -4.35 -1.26
CA ASP A 106 6.35 -3.22 -1.17
C ASP A 106 6.89 -3.07 0.26
N THR A 107 8.16 -3.40 0.42
CA THR A 107 8.90 -3.36 1.69
C THR A 107 9.48 -1.98 2.02
N ASN A 108 9.34 -1.00 1.12
CA ASN A 108 9.84 0.35 1.37
C ASN A 108 9.11 1.00 2.55
N THR A 109 9.78 1.94 3.22
CA THR A 109 9.19 2.72 4.32
C THR A 109 8.81 4.12 3.85
N TYR A 110 7.57 4.50 4.13
CA TYR A 110 6.96 5.76 3.71
C TYR A 110 6.54 6.60 4.91
N ASN A 111 6.66 7.92 4.76
CA ASN A 111 6.13 8.91 5.72
C ASN A 111 5.13 9.83 5.01
N ASP A 112 4.11 9.23 4.42
CA ASP A 112 3.10 9.87 3.55
C ASP A 112 1.71 9.96 4.21
N GLY A 113 1.61 9.55 5.48
CA GLY A 113 0.35 9.53 6.24
C GLY A 113 -0.57 8.36 5.92
N TRP A 114 -0.13 7.40 5.09
CA TRP A 114 -0.87 6.19 4.77
C TRP A 114 -0.39 5.00 5.62
N ALA A 115 -1.34 4.15 6.03
CA ALA A 115 -1.08 2.97 6.82
C ALA A 115 -1.36 1.68 6.02
N PRO A 116 -0.50 0.64 6.11
CA PRO A 116 0.77 0.63 6.84
C PRO A 116 1.85 1.50 6.14
N SER A 117 2.83 1.97 6.92
CA SER A 117 3.96 2.76 6.41
C SER A 117 5.05 1.94 5.74
N SER A 118 5.03 0.61 5.90
CA SER A 118 5.97 -0.34 5.28
C SER A 118 5.26 -1.68 5.10
N ASN A 119 5.87 -2.60 4.34
CA ASN A 119 5.31 -3.91 4.03
C ASN A 119 3.86 -3.78 3.50
N ARG A 120 3.70 -2.90 2.51
CA ARG A 120 2.41 -2.66 1.86
C ARG A 120 2.12 -3.82 0.91
N ILE A 121 0.98 -4.47 1.09
CA ILE A 121 0.52 -5.55 0.20
C ILE A 121 -0.74 -5.10 -0.51
N TYR A 122 -0.75 -5.32 -1.82
CA TYR A 122 -1.89 -5.04 -2.68
C TYR A 122 -1.90 -5.95 -3.90
N THR A 123 -2.97 -5.86 -4.69
CA THR A 123 -3.03 -6.46 -6.01
C THR A 123 -3.28 -5.42 -7.08
N ASN A 124 -2.87 -5.72 -8.31
CA ASN A 124 -3.19 -4.91 -9.49
C ASN A 124 -4.70 -4.79 -9.76
N THR A 125 -5.53 -5.63 -9.12
CA THR A 125 -6.99 -5.67 -9.31
C THR A 125 -7.79 -4.96 -8.22
N LEU A 126 -7.18 -4.38 -7.18
CA LEU A 126 -7.93 -3.71 -6.11
C LEU A 126 -8.77 -2.54 -6.60
N ALA A 127 -8.27 -1.81 -7.60
CA ALA A 127 -8.99 -0.69 -8.20
C ALA A 127 -10.25 -1.12 -8.97
N LEU A 128 -10.38 -2.41 -9.30
CA LEU A 128 -11.54 -2.98 -9.98
C LEU A 128 -12.70 -3.31 -9.02
N GLN A 129 -12.44 -3.30 -7.72
CA GLN A 129 -13.44 -3.68 -6.72
C GLN A 129 -14.36 -2.50 -6.39
N SER A 130 -15.57 -2.83 -5.94
CA SER A 130 -16.44 -1.86 -5.27
C SER A 130 -16.09 -1.81 -3.79
N TRP A 131 -16.09 -0.62 -3.19
CA TRP A 131 -15.70 -0.44 -1.80
C TRP A 131 -16.78 0.28 -1.00
N ALA A 132 -16.98 -0.16 0.24
CA ALA A 132 -17.83 0.52 1.22
C ALA A 132 -17.03 0.79 2.50
N ALA A 133 -17.36 1.88 3.19
CA ALA A 133 -16.77 2.22 4.48
C ALA A 133 -17.67 1.68 5.59
N THR A 134 -17.23 0.65 6.30
CA THR A 134 -17.97 0.08 7.44
C THR A 134 -17.30 0.47 8.77
N GLY A 135 -18.01 0.30 9.88
CA GLY A 135 -17.52 0.67 11.21
C GLY A 135 -18.61 0.74 12.27
N ASP A 136 -18.22 1.13 13.49
CA ASP A 136 -19.12 1.42 14.62
C ASP A 136 -19.63 2.88 14.64
N TRP A 137 -19.22 3.67 13.65
CA TRP A 137 -19.68 5.04 13.43
C TRP A 137 -20.94 5.11 12.57
N VAL A 138 -21.29 4.04 11.86
CA VAL A 138 -22.32 4.05 10.81
C VAL A 138 -23.71 4.35 11.40
N ALA A 139 -24.07 3.69 12.50
CA ALA A 139 -25.33 3.94 13.19
C ALA A 139 -25.32 5.32 13.86
N ALA A 140 -24.20 5.72 14.46
CA ALA A 140 -24.05 7.05 15.07
C ALA A 140 -24.21 8.18 14.06
N ALA A 141 -23.76 8.01 12.82
CA ALA A 141 -23.93 8.95 11.71
C ALA A 141 -25.34 8.92 11.08
N GLY A 142 -26.24 8.02 11.53
CA GLY A 142 -27.59 7.88 10.99
C GLY A 142 -27.66 7.29 9.59
N LEU A 143 -26.65 6.50 9.18
CA LEU A 143 -26.53 5.95 7.82
C LEU A 143 -26.97 4.48 7.71
N GLY A 144 -27.09 3.76 8.83
CA GLY A 144 -27.38 2.32 8.81
C GLY A 144 -27.14 1.64 10.15
N ASN A 145 -26.84 0.35 10.11
CA ASN A 145 -26.40 -0.42 11.27
C ASN A 145 -24.87 -0.53 11.31
N ASP A 146 -24.30 -0.58 12.50
CA ASP A 146 -22.87 -0.82 12.69
C ASP A 146 -22.46 -2.19 12.16
N TRP A 147 -21.32 -2.24 11.48
CA TRP A 147 -20.76 -3.48 10.93
C TRP A 147 -21.72 -4.28 10.02
N ASP A 148 -22.67 -3.60 9.37
CA ASP A 148 -23.62 -4.21 8.44
C ASP A 148 -23.27 -3.85 6.99
N LEU A 149 -22.83 -4.86 6.22
CA LEU A 149 -22.48 -4.69 4.81
C LEU A 149 -23.67 -4.27 3.93
N GLY A 150 -24.91 -4.57 4.35
CA GLY A 150 -26.12 -4.17 3.62
C GLY A 150 -26.44 -2.68 3.71
N THR A 151 -25.91 -2.00 4.72
CA THR A 151 -26.11 -0.55 4.94
C THR A 151 -24.81 0.25 4.93
N ALA A 152 -23.67 -0.39 4.72
CA ALA A 152 -22.38 0.28 4.70
C ALA A 152 -22.33 1.31 3.56
N PRO A 153 -21.97 2.58 3.84
CA PRO A 153 -21.92 3.61 2.81
C PRO A 153 -20.86 3.30 1.74
N ALA A 154 -21.27 3.41 0.47
CA ALA A 154 -20.37 3.22 -0.67
C ALA A 154 -19.30 4.33 -0.74
N MET A 155 -18.07 3.94 -1.02
CA MET A 155 -16.95 4.85 -1.26
C MET A 155 -16.92 5.29 -2.72
N THR A 156 -16.54 6.54 -2.97
CA THR A 156 -16.39 7.10 -4.32
C THR A 156 -14.96 6.95 -4.79
N ASN A 157 -14.74 6.41 -5.99
CA ASN A 157 -13.40 6.27 -6.59
C ASN A 157 -12.99 7.59 -7.27
N ASN A 158 -11.85 8.15 -6.86
CA ASN A 158 -11.20 9.30 -7.45
C ASN A 158 -9.77 8.95 -7.88
N GLY A 159 -9.64 8.25 -9.02
CA GLY A 159 -8.34 7.91 -9.60
C GLY A 159 -7.55 6.86 -8.81
N GLY A 160 -8.23 5.89 -8.21
CA GLY A 160 -7.61 4.83 -7.40
C GLY A 160 -7.64 5.10 -5.90
N ILE A 161 -7.98 6.33 -5.49
CA ILE A 161 -8.30 6.66 -4.11
C ILE A 161 -9.81 6.55 -3.91
N PHE A 162 -10.25 5.61 -3.09
CA PHE A 162 -11.64 5.45 -2.70
C PHE A 162 -11.88 6.26 -1.44
N GLU A 163 -12.93 7.08 -1.42
CA GLU A 163 -13.19 8.03 -0.36
C GLU A 163 -14.64 7.97 0.14
N PHE A 164 -14.83 8.12 1.45
CA PHE A 164 -16.12 8.46 2.03
C PHE A 164 -15.97 9.67 2.96
N VAL A 165 -16.90 10.62 2.83
CA VAL A 165 -16.90 11.87 3.62
C VAL A 165 -17.97 11.74 4.70
N ILE A 166 -17.53 11.73 5.95
CA ILE A 166 -18.38 11.77 7.15
C ILE A 166 -18.64 13.26 7.47
N PRO A 167 -19.86 13.78 7.24
CA PRO A 167 -20.12 15.21 7.38
C PRO A 167 -19.91 15.70 8.81
N GLY A 168 -19.37 16.91 8.97
CA GLY A 168 -19.19 17.52 10.28
C GLY A 168 -20.48 17.61 11.10
N GLY A 169 -20.38 17.25 12.38
CA GLY A 169 -21.52 17.20 13.31
C GLY A 169 -22.43 15.98 13.16
N SER A 170 -22.11 15.04 12.26
CA SER A 170 -22.82 13.74 12.18
C SER A 170 -22.44 12.78 13.29
N LEU A 171 -21.26 12.95 13.89
CA LEU A 171 -20.76 12.15 15.01
C LEU A 171 -20.59 13.03 16.24
N ALA A 172 -20.85 12.45 17.42
CA ALA A 172 -20.46 13.06 18.68
C ALA A 172 -18.95 12.88 18.91
N PRO A 173 -18.31 13.67 19.78
CA PRO A 173 -16.92 13.44 20.14
C PRO A 173 -16.70 12.04 20.72
N GLY A 174 -15.67 11.35 20.24
CA GLY A 174 -15.40 9.95 20.58
C GLY A 174 -14.36 9.30 19.68
N ILE A 175 -13.99 8.06 20.01
CA ILE A 175 -13.15 7.21 19.16
C ILE A 175 -14.07 6.23 18.45
N TYR A 176 -13.91 6.13 17.14
CA TYR A 176 -14.67 5.24 16.28
C TYR A 176 -13.74 4.32 15.50
N GLU A 177 -14.24 3.15 15.17
CA GLU A 177 -13.59 2.12 14.37
C GLU A 177 -14.16 2.06 12.96
N TRP A 178 -13.30 1.88 11.96
CA TRP A 178 -13.70 1.73 10.58
C TRP A 178 -12.80 0.77 9.81
N LYS A 179 -13.29 0.29 8.67
CA LYS A 179 -12.46 -0.31 7.62
C LYS A 179 -13.16 -0.21 6.25
N PRO A 180 -12.40 -0.16 5.14
CA PRO A 180 -12.95 -0.38 3.82
C PRO A 180 -13.20 -1.89 3.59
N VAL A 181 -14.35 -2.22 3.00
CA VAL A 181 -14.73 -3.59 2.63
C VAL A 181 -15.07 -3.67 1.15
N ALA A 182 -14.64 -4.74 0.48
CA ALA A 182 -14.78 -4.94 -0.95
C ALA A 182 -16.03 -5.78 -1.28
N ASN A 183 -16.73 -5.43 -2.37
CA ASN A 183 -17.78 -6.25 -3.01
C ASN A 183 -18.90 -6.78 -2.11
N GLY A 184 -19.21 -6.10 -1.01
CA GLY A 184 -20.20 -6.60 -0.05
C GLY A 184 -19.77 -7.88 0.66
N SER A 185 -18.45 -8.14 0.75
CA SER A 185 -17.85 -9.17 1.59
C SER A 185 -17.01 -8.54 2.72
N TRP A 186 -16.37 -9.35 3.55
CA TRP A 186 -15.43 -8.89 4.59
C TRP A 186 -13.97 -8.85 4.13
N ASP A 187 -13.74 -9.04 2.83
CA ASP A 187 -12.47 -8.76 2.19
C ASP A 187 -12.16 -7.28 2.38
N SER A 188 -11.12 -6.98 3.13
CA SER A 188 -10.83 -5.62 3.61
C SER A 188 -9.34 -5.30 3.56
N THR A 189 -9.06 -4.00 3.68
CA THR A 189 -7.71 -3.48 3.85
C THR A 189 -7.61 -2.85 5.24
N GLY A 190 -6.49 -3.06 5.94
CA GLY A 190 -6.31 -2.57 7.31
C GLY A 190 -4.99 -1.84 7.55
N PRO A 191 -4.84 -1.17 8.69
CA PRO A 191 -3.74 -0.25 8.97
C PRO A 191 -2.37 -0.93 9.17
N PHE A 192 -2.32 -2.26 9.31
CA PHE A 192 -1.09 -3.00 9.62
C PHE A 192 -0.74 -4.09 8.62
N THR A 193 -1.63 -4.43 7.69
CA THR A 193 -1.53 -5.70 6.98
C THR A 193 -1.87 -5.67 5.50
N GLY A 194 -2.23 -4.52 4.91
CA GLY A 194 -2.71 -4.50 3.53
C GLY A 194 -4.03 -5.28 3.36
N VAL A 195 -4.19 -5.97 2.22
CA VAL A 195 -5.37 -6.75 1.79
C VAL A 195 -5.55 -8.07 2.55
N ASN A 196 -5.86 -7.96 3.83
CA ASN A 196 -5.89 -9.08 4.73
C ASN A 196 -7.31 -9.62 4.95
N VAL A 197 -7.45 -10.94 5.02
CA VAL A 197 -8.69 -11.60 5.45
C VAL A 197 -8.95 -11.21 6.91
N ASN A 198 -10.09 -10.57 7.17
CA ASN A 198 -10.42 -9.99 8.48
C ASN A 198 -9.39 -8.95 8.95
N ALA A 199 -8.98 -8.04 8.05
CA ALA A 199 -8.06 -6.97 8.39
C ALA A 199 -8.46 -6.23 9.68
N PRO A 200 -7.50 -5.84 10.54
CA PRO A 200 -7.81 -5.14 11.79
C PRO A 200 -8.51 -3.81 11.54
N ASN A 201 -9.32 -3.37 12.50
CA ASN A 201 -10.04 -2.10 12.42
C ASN A 201 -9.05 -0.93 12.52
N SER A 202 -9.25 0.09 11.68
CA SER A 202 -8.63 1.40 11.86
C SER A 202 -9.45 2.23 12.84
N GLN A 203 -8.82 3.15 13.56
CA GLN A 203 -9.50 4.06 14.48
C GLN A 203 -9.32 5.51 14.05
N PHE A 204 -10.35 6.32 14.22
CA PHE A 204 -10.25 7.78 14.17
C PHE A 204 -10.93 8.40 15.38
N GLU A 205 -10.48 9.60 15.75
CA GLU A 205 -11.04 10.37 16.86
C GLU A 205 -11.81 11.56 16.28
N VAL A 206 -13.01 11.77 16.81
CA VAL A 206 -13.83 12.96 16.62
C VAL A 206 -13.69 13.80 17.88
N VAL A 207 -13.24 15.04 17.75
CA VAL A 207 -13.03 15.98 18.87
C VAL A 207 -14.18 16.99 18.95
N GLY A 208 -14.80 17.33 17.83
CA GLY A 208 -15.88 18.30 17.75
C GLY A 208 -16.83 18.01 16.59
N SER A 209 -17.06 19.03 15.74
CA SER A 209 -17.96 18.96 14.59
C SER A 209 -17.20 18.94 13.26
N GLU A 210 -15.98 18.42 13.24
CA GLU A 210 -15.17 18.32 12.03
C GLU A 210 -15.73 17.31 11.03
N THR A 211 -15.54 17.58 9.75
CA THR A 211 -15.74 16.58 8.71
C THR A 211 -14.53 15.64 8.69
N ILE A 212 -14.78 14.33 8.70
CA ILE A 212 -13.76 13.29 8.58
C ILE A 212 -13.84 12.69 7.17
N ILE A 213 -12.69 12.51 6.52
CA ILE A 213 -12.60 11.79 5.24
C ILE A 213 -11.85 10.50 5.51
N VAL A 214 -12.47 9.35 5.24
CA VAL A 214 -11.81 8.04 5.28
C VAL A 214 -11.43 7.63 3.86
N GLN A 215 -10.22 7.13 3.68
CA GLN A 215 -9.66 6.86 2.35
C GLN A 215 -8.96 5.50 2.28
N LEU A 216 -9.10 4.86 1.13
CA LEU A 216 -8.35 3.68 0.70
C LEU A 216 -7.59 4.03 -0.58
N ASP A 217 -6.29 3.77 -0.60
CA ASP A 217 -5.49 3.79 -1.83
C ASP A 217 -5.38 2.38 -2.38
N SER A 218 -6.11 2.12 -3.47
CA SER A 218 -6.12 0.81 -4.13
C SER A 218 -4.81 0.52 -4.88
N SER A 219 -3.98 1.52 -5.17
CA SER A 219 -2.69 1.32 -5.84
C SER A 219 -1.59 0.88 -4.89
N ASN A 220 -1.81 1.00 -3.57
CA ASN A 220 -0.83 0.63 -2.54
C ASN A 220 -1.41 -0.25 -1.43
N GLY A 221 -2.72 -0.53 -1.43
CA GLY A 221 -3.37 -1.30 -0.38
C GLY A 221 -3.27 -0.64 0.99
N THR A 222 -3.37 0.69 1.02
CA THR A 222 -3.23 1.47 2.25
C THR A 222 -4.49 2.25 2.60
N THR A 223 -4.63 2.59 3.87
CA THR A 223 -5.75 3.40 4.35
C THR A 223 -5.26 4.62 5.13
N ARG A 224 -6.08 5.67 5.17
CA ARG A 224 -5.89 6.80 6.07
C ARG A 224 -7.22 7.46 6.40
N PHE A 225 -7.19 8.35 7.37
CA PHE A 225 -8.28 9.28 7.60
C PHE A 225 -7.72 10.71 7.71
N ILE A 226 -8.53 11.69 7.32
CA ILE A 226 -8.18 13.10 7.31
C ILE A 226 -9.27 13.87 8.05
N PRO A 227 -8.99 14.44 9.23
CA PRO A 227 -9.86 15.46 9.81
C PRO A 227 -9.69 16.74 8.99
N THR A 228 -10.78 17.27 8.44
CA THR A 228 -10.72 18.56 7.74
C THR A 228 -10.42 19.69 8.76
N PRO A 229 -9.60 20.70 8.39
CA PRO A 229 -9.20 21.76 9.32
C PRO A 229 -10.36 22.67 9.75
N GLY A 230 -11.08 22.22 10.78
CA GLY A 230 -11.77 23.01 11.80
C GLY A 230 -11.42 22.53 13.22
N ALA A 231 -10.72 21.39 13.33
CA ALA A 231 -10.32 20.72 14.57
C ALA A 231 -8.79 20.56 14.66
N VAL A 232 -8.02 21.65 14.46
CA VAL A 232 -6.58 21.64 14.75
C VAL A 232 -6.40 21.69 16.27
N GLY A 233 -6.54 20.52 16.89
CA GLY A 233 -6.36 20.28 18.30
C GLY A 233 -5.76 18.89 18.53
N LEU A 234 -4.46 18.73 18.22
CA LEU A 234 -3.58 17.75 18.85
C LEU A 234 -3.65 16.25 18.43
N LEU A 235 -3.76 15.91 17.15
CA LEU A 235 -3.53 14.51 16.69
C LEU A 235 -2.04 14.20 16.47
N GLY A 236 -1.31 14.03 17.57
CA GLY A 236 0.11 13.63 17.55
C GLY A 236 0.46 12.35 18.33
N ILE A 237 -0.46 11.75 19.09
CA ILE A 237 -0.08 10.74 20.11
C ILE A 237 -1.00 9.48 20.16
N ALA A 238 -2.20 9.50 19.58
CA ALA A 238 -3.17 8.40 19.76
C ALA A 238 -2.68 7.04 19.20
N GLY A 239 -1.88 7.03 18.13
CA GLY A 239 -1.29 5.80 17.58
C GLY A 239 -0.30 5.10 18.53
N LEU A 240 0.30 5.81 19.49
CA LEU A 240 1.31 5.25 20.40
C LEU A 240 0.72 4.65 21.69
N ALA A 241 -0.53 4.98 22.04
CA ALA A 241 -1.17 4.49 23.26
C ALA A 241 -1.74 3.06 23.13
N ALA A 242 -2.10 2.62 21.91
CA ALA A 242 -2.61 1.28 21.65
C ALA A 242 -1.55 0.17 21.80
N ALA A 243 -0.26 0.50 21.66
CA ALA A 243 0.84 -0.47 21.79
C ALA A 243 1.16 -0.87 23.25
N ARG A 244 0.66 -0.15 24.27
CA ARG A 244 1.05 -0.39 25.68
C ARG A 244 0.08 -1.26 26.49
N ARG A 245 -1.09 -1.65 25.95
CA ARG A 245 -2.12 -2.37 26.72
C ARG A 245 -2.21 -3.88 26.48
N ARG A 246 -1.16 -4.50 25.91
CA ARG A 246 -1.05 -5.96 25.75
C ARG A 246 0.13 -6.55 26.52
N ARG A 247 0.13 -6.35 27.85
CA ARG A 247 0.86 -7.19 28.81
C ARG A 247 0.09 -7.26 30.12
N ARG A 248 -0.89 -8.16 30.18
CA ARG A 248 -1.31 -8.89 31.38
C ARG A 248 -1.74 -10.28 30.96
#